data_AF-A0A4Z2CG92-F1
#
_entry.id   AF-A0A4Z2CG92-F1
#
_cell.length_a   1.000
_cell.length_b   1.000
_cell.length_c   1.000
_cell.angle_alpha   90.00
_cell.angle_beta   90.00
_cell.angle_gamma   90.00
#
_symmetry.space_group_name_H-M   'P 1'
#
loop_
_entity.id
_entity.type
_entity.pdbx_description
1 polymer ?
#
loop_
_entity_poly.entity_id
_entity_poly.type
_entity_poly.pdbx_seq_one_letter_code
_entity_poly.pdbx_strand_id
1 'polypeptide(L)'
;MAASYRNTKSALAVNPSVSLWKSNNFYQGSNAGPTLSCIPRENLDLVRAKTMFYPSNRTVLTTRYSPDDWYKSNQNNYRESESSRKSAERLRRDTVRLIQDKNQLTRRTQENSSKNIGERLNSIVFWKSELSHELDNMVTEITALAEVKRRLERALAETEGPFQVSQECLYHREKRMSIDLVHDDVEKSLIKEVEVIKSCQDRMRRHLDRAAAQLASNRGAQHELEKDLSDKAAAHRIDDRCHHLRNTSDGIGFYRGIERLDPSLSLPESWSRFTDDNILRSQSERAASHKLRDEIEILMNATSGEMWNQFNCVNVAFSNRTSETADAKNSLQTHLAKTLQEIFQTEMLIESLKRAVREKESPLKVAQTRLEERTRRPNVELCRDNPHHSLVSEVMEIEDTVYKLRERLSEAENTLQTLLKTKVTLEHDLSIKANSLFLDQEKCMSLRKSFPSMPRLAGYS
;
A
#
# COMPACT_ATOMS: atom_id res chain seq x y z
N MET A 1 -5.91 -35.78 -30.21
CA MET A 1 -7.24 -35.52 -30.83
C MET A 1 -8.09 -34.84 -29.76
N ALA A 2 -8.97 -33.88 -30.04
CA ALA A 2 -9.09 -32.93 -31.14
C ALA A 2 -9.93 -31.75 -30.62
N ALA A 3 -9.74 -30.54 -31.14
CA ALA A 3 -10.60 -29.39 -30.79
C ALA A 3 -11.97 -29.50 -31.48
N SER A 4 -13.03 -28.92 -30.90
CA SER A 4 -13.97 -28.07 -31.67
C SER A 4 -15.00 -27.32 -30.82
N TYR A 5 -15.07 -26.01 -31.06
CA TYR A 5 -16.22 -25.10 -31.03
C TYR A 5 -17.63 -25.66 -30.74
N ARG A 6 -18.39 -24.89 -29.93
CA ARG A 6 -19.53 -24.12 -30.47
C ARG A 6 -19.91 -22.91 -29.60
N ASN A 7 -20.64 -21.99 -30.23
CA ASN A 7 -20.89 -20.61 -29.84
C ASN A 7 -22.39 -20.32 -29.96
N THR A 8 -23.02 -19.69 -28.96
CA THR A 8 -24.32 -19.01 -29.11
C THR A 8 -24.45 -17.84 -28.13
N LYS A 9 -25.01 -16.73 -28.64
CA LYS A 9 -25.25 -15.43 -27.98
C LYS A 9 -26.50 -15.52 -27.06
N SER A 10 -26.71 -14.67 -26.05
CA SER A 10 -27.12 -13.25 -26.24
C SER A 10 -26.97 -12.38 -24.97
N ALA A 11 -26.66 -11.10 -25.22
CA ALA A 11 -26.97 -9.82 -24.55
C ALA A 11 -27.86 -9.83 -23.27
N LEU A 12 -27.73 -8.97 -22.25
CA LEU A 12 -27.34 -7.53 -22.11
C LEU A 12 -26.77 -7.28 -20.68
N ALA A 13 -26.21 -6.13 -20.26
CA ALA A 13 -25.46 -5.01 -20.86
C ALA A 13 -24.94 -4.07 -19.73
N VAL A 14 -23.84 -3.32 -19.94
CA VAL A 14 -23.36 -2.23 -19.04
C VAL A 14 -22.79 -1.07 -19.87
N ASN A 15 -23.05 0.18 -19.46
CA ASN A 15 -22.53 1.41 -20.08
C ASN A 15 -21.03 1.63 -19.82
N PRO A 16 -20.36 2.39 -20.70
CA PRO A 16 -19.66 3.57 -20.20
C PRO A 16 -20.01 4.85 -20.98
N SER A 17 -20.02 5.97 -20.26
CA SER A 17 -20.37 7.30 -20.76
C SER A 17 -19.30 7.89 -21.68
N VAL A 18 -19.68 8.18 -22.93
CA VAL A 18 -18.92 9.02 -23.86
C VAL A 18 -19.79 10.21 -24.26
N SER A 19 -19.46 11.41 -23.77
CA SER A 19 -20.15 12.65 -24.10
C SER A 19 -19.68 13.20 -25.45
N LEU A 20 -20.29 12.68 -26.52
CA LEU A 20 -20.39 13.41 -27.79
C LEU A 20 -20.99 14.80 -27.54
N TRP A 21 -20.42 15.82 -28.16
CA TRP A 21 -21.20 16.98 -28.63
C TRP A 21 -21.32 16.92 -30.15
N LYS A 22 -22.57 16.90 -30.62
CA LYS A 22 -22.93 16.66 -32.01
C LYS A 22 -22.92 17.95 -32.84
N SER A 23 -22.72 17.75 -34.13
CA SER A 23 -22.95 18.70 -35.21
C SER A 23 -24.35 19.32 -35.19
N ASN A 24 -24.50 20.50 -35.80
CA ASN A 24 -25.65 20.71 -36.67
C ASN A 24 -25.33 21.65 -37.85
N ASN A 25 -25.87 21.33 -39.02
CA ASN A 25 -25.86 22.20 -40.20
C ASN A 25 -26.92 23.29 -40.07
N PHE A 26 -26.77 24.43 -40.76
CA PHE A 26 -27.76 24.89 -41.75
C PHE A 26 -27.32 26.11 -42.59
N TYR A 27 -27.77 26.09 -43.85
CA TYR A 27 -27.91 27.18 -44.83
C TYR A 27 -26.72 28.06 -45.27
N GLN A 28 -26.10 27.61 -46.38
CA GLN A 28 -26.22 28.21 -47.72
C GLN A 28 -25.75 29.66 -47.97
N GLY A 29 -24.76 29.77 -48.87
CA GLY A 29 -24.80 30.80 -49.92
C GLY A 29 -23.78 31.95 -49.82
N SER A 30 -22.61 31.77 -50.45
CA SER A 30 -22.24 32.54 -51.65
C SER A 30 -20.88 32.13 -52.22
N ASN A 31 -20.85 31.82 -53.52
CA ASN A 31 -19.60 31.69 -54.27
C ASN A 31 -18.98 33.08 -54.49
N ALA A 32 -17.77 33.29 -53.99
CA ALA A 32 -16.91 34.40 -54.40
C ALA A 32 -15.43 33.97 -54.33
N GLY A 33 -15.06 33.00 -55.16
CA GLY A 33 -13.64 32.75 -55.42
C GLY A 33 -13.04 33.95 -56.16
N PRO A 34 -11.85 34.45 -55.77
CA PRO A 34 -11.18 35.51 -56.53
C PRO A 34 -10.76 34.93 -57.88
N THR A 35 -11.55 35.22 -58.91
CA THR A 35 -11.16 34.97 -60.29
C THR A 35 -9.83 35.64 -60.55
N LEU A 36 -8.82 34.84 -60.91
CA LEU A 36 -7.61 35.33 -61.56
C LEU A 36 -8.04 36.28 -62.67
N SER A 37 -7.66 37.56 -62.56
CA SER A 37 -7.93 38.54 -63.59
C SER A 37 -7.21 38.09 -64.86
N CYS A 38 -7.99 37.53 -65.78
CA CYS A 38 -7.52 37.27 -67.13
C CYS A 38 -7.10 38.63 -67.70
N ILE A 39 -5.79 38.83 -67.85
CA ILE A 39 -5.24 40.00 -68.51
C ILE A 39 -5.97 40.09 -69.86
N PRO A 40 -6.66 41.21 -70.16
CA PRO A 40 -7.22 41.37 -71.49
C PRO A 40 -6.07 41.22 -72.47
N ARG A 41 -6.16 40.23 -73.36
CA ARG A 41 -5.44 40.31 -74.62
C ARG A 41 -6.00 41.55 -75.30
N GLU A 42 -5.32 42.68 -75.15
CA GLU A 42 -5.51 43.80 -76.05
C GLU A 42 -5.43 43.22 -77.45
N ASN A 43 -6.41 43.56 -78.29
CA ASN A 43 -6.39 43.15 -79.66
C ASN A 43 -5.10 43.71 -80.26
N LEU A 44 -4.18 42.78 -80.57
CA LEU A 44 -3.14 43.03 -81.55
C LEU A 44 -3.87 43.25 -82.86
N ASP A 45 -4.30 44.49 -83.09
CA ASP A 45 -4.62 45.03 -84.39
C ASP A 45 -3.32 44.97 -85.19
N LEU A 46 -3.03 43.77 -85.72
CA LEU A 46 -2.18 43.61 -86.88
C LEU A 46 -2.79 44.52 -87.94
N VAL A 47 -2.17 45.68 -88.11
CA VAL A 47 -2.46 46.61 -89.20
C VAL A 47 -2.26 45.82 -90.48
N ARG A 48 -3.36 45.27 -90.99
CA ARG A 48 -3.41 44.54 -92.25
C ARG A 48 -2.84 45.49 -93.29
N ALA A 49 -1.64 45.17 -93.79
CA ALA A 49 -1.03 45.89 -94.88
C ALA A 49 -2.08 45.98 -96.00
N LYS A 50 -2.55 47.20 -96.31
CA LYS A 50 -3.55 47.42 -97.35
C LYS A 50 -2.89 47.12 -98.69
N THR A 51 -3.03 45.89 -99.16
CA THR A 51 -2.74 45.51 -100.55
C THR A 51 -3.63 46.37 -101.44
N MET A 52 -3.07 47.39 -102.09
CA MET A 52 -3.84 48.26 -102.97
C MET A 52 -4.26 47.50 -104.22
N PHE A 53 -5.56 47.53 -104.51
CA PHE A 53 -6.06 47.31 -105.87
C PHE A 53 -5.57 48.44 -106.78
N TYR A 54 -5.11 48.09 -107.99
CA TYR A 54 -4.68 49.05 -109.02
C TYR A 54 -5.88 49.86 -109.57
N PRO A 55 -5.89 51.20 -109.48
CA PRO A 55 -6.84 52.06 -110.19
C PRO A 55 -6.22 52.62 -111.48
N SER A 56 -7.08 53.00 -112.43
CA SER A 56 -6.69 53.44 -113.78
C SER A 56 -5.81 54.71 -113.84
N ASN A 57 -4.97 54.80 -114.87
CA ASN A 57 -3.88 55.76 -115.08
C ASN A 57 -4.27 57.26 -115.28
N ARG A 58 -5.40 57.75 -114.74
CA ARG A 58 -5.79 59.18 -114.78
C ARG A 58 -5.92 59.87 -113.41
N THR A 59 -5.79 59.15 -112.30
CA THR A 59 -5.75 59.72 -110.94
C THR A 59 -4.36 59.67 -110.29
N VAL A 60 -3.36 59.21 -111.05
CA VAL A 60 -2.03 58.79 -110.55
C VAL A 60 -1.09 59.96 -110.17
N LEU A 61 -1.50 61.23 -110.35
CA LEU A 61 -0.74 62.39 -109.87
C LEU A 61 -1.30 63.02 -108.59
N THR A 62 -2.51 62.64 -108.17
CA THR A 62 -3.14 63.09 -106.90
C THR A 62 -3.05 62.05 -105.78
N THR A 63 -2.50 60.87 -106.07
CA THR A 63 -2.24 59.78 -105.11
C THR A 63 -0.75 59.44 -104.96
N ARG A 64 0.15 60.34 -105.39
CA ARG A 64 1.59 60.24 -105.14
C ARG A 64 1.95 61.10 -103.93
N TYR A 65 2.58 60.46 -102.95
CA TYR A 65 3.18 61.15 -101.80
C TYR A 65 4.20 62.20 -102.27
N SER A 66 4.08 63.42 -101.73
CA SER A 66 5.09 64.47 -101.89
C SER A 66 6.43 64.01 -101.28
N PRO A 67 7.58 64.55 -101.73
CA PRO A 67 8.83 64.43 -100.96
C PRO A 67 8.64 64.83 -99.49
N ASP A 68 7.79 65.82 -99.21
CA ASP A 68 7.43 66.24 -97.86
C ASP A 68 6.64 65.16 -97.09
N ASP A 69 5.74 64.40 -97.75
CA ASP A 69 5.05 63.26 -97.14
C ASP A 69 5.99 62.09 -96.88
N TRP A 70 6.98 61.87 -97.77
CA TRP A 70 8.04 60.89 -97.57
C TRP A 70 8.95 61.29 -96.39
N TYR A 71 9.34 62.56 -96.28
CA TYR A 71 10.08 63.07 -95.13
C TYR A 71 9.27 62.94 -93.84
N LYS A 72 7.98 63.31 -93.84
CA LYS A 72 7.07 63.14 -92.69
C LYS A 72 6.92 61.68 -92.28
N SER A 73 6.74 60.76 -93.22
CA SER A 73 6.61 59.31 -92.96
C SER A 73 7.89 58.74 -92.33
N ASN A 74 9.07 59.03 -92.90
CA ASN A 74 10.33 58.58 -92.32
C ASN A 74 10.62 59.25 -90.97
N GLN A 75 10.34 60.54 -90.82
CA GLN A 75 10.47 61.25 -89.54
C GLN A 75 9.54 60.65 -88.47
N ASN A 76 8.34 60.20 -88.85
CA ASN A 76 7.42 59.51 -87.96
C ASN A 76 7.95 58.11 -87.58
N ASN A 77 8.39 57.31 -88.56
CA ASN A 77 9.01 56.00 -88.33
C ASN A 77 10.25 56.12 -87.42
N TYR A 78 11.09 57.15 -87.58
CA TYR A 78 12.22 57.41 -86.69
C TYR A 78 11.75 57.78 -85.28
N ARG A 79 10.72 58.63 -85.13
CA ARG A 79 10.16 58.99 -83.81
C ARG A 79 9.52 57.79 -83.10
N GLU A 80 8.79 56.96 -83.82
CA GLU A 80 8.18 55.73 -83.30
C GLU A 80 9.24 54.69 -82.92
N SER A 81 10.25 54.49 -83.77
CA SER A 81 11.39 53.60 -83.49
C SER A 81 12.22 54.07 -82.29
N GLU A 82 12.51 55.38 -82.19
CA GLU A 82 13.16 55.98 -81.01
C GLU A 82 12.32 55.83 -79.73
N SER A 83 11.01 56.04 -79.81
CA SER A 83 10.08 55.86 -78.70
C SER A 83 10.03 54.41 -78.23
N SER A 84 9.88 53.47 -79.18
CA SER A 84 9.89 52.03 -78.94
C SER A 84 11.23 51.56 -78.34
N ARG A 85 12.36 52.00 -78.88
CA ARG A 85 13.70 51.66 -78.36
C ARG A 85 13.91 52.21 -76.95
N LYS A 86 13.51 53.46 -76.67
CA LYS A 86 13.57 54.05 -75.31
C LYS A 86 12.67 53.32 -74.32
N SER A 87 11.48 52.91 -74.75
CA SER A 87 10.56 52.09 -73.95
C SER A 87 11.18 50.73 -73.61
N ALA A 88 11.74 50.03 -74.61
CA ALA A 88 12.43 48.75 -74.42
C ALA A 88 13.71 48.88 -73.58
N GLU A 89 14.48 49.97 -73.72
CA GLU A 89 15.64 50.26 -72.87
C GLU A 89 15.25 50.50 -71.40
N ARG A 90 14.19 51.27 -71.15
CA ARG A 90 13.61 51.46 -69.82
C ARG A 90 13.15 50.12 -69.24
N LEU A 91 12.33 49.36 -69.97
CA LEU A 91 11.85 48.04 -69.55
C LEU A 91 13.00 47.10 -69.21
N ARG A 92 14.08 47.05 -70.00
CA ARG A 92 15.27 46.24 -69.68
C ARG A 92 15.95 46.70 -68.38
N ARG A 93 16.18 48.00 -68.19
CA ARG A 93 16.82 48.54 -66.97
C ARG A 93 15.96 48.27 -65.73
N ASP A 94 14.66 48.51 -65.83
CA ASP A 94 13.70 48.31 -64.74
C ASP A 94 13.55 46.82 -64.41
N THR A 95 13.56 45.93 -65.42
CA THR A 95 13.53 44.47 -65.24
C THR A 95 14.80 43.95 -64.58
N VAL A 96 15.99 44.44 -64.99
CA VAL A 96 17.27 44.04 -64.36
C VAL A 96 17.33 44.49 -62.91
N ARG A 97 16.89 45.72 -62.60
CA ARG A 97 16.75 46.19 -61.22
C ARG A 97 15.76 45.32 -60.44
N LEU A 98 14.58 45.05 -60.98
CA LEU A 98 13.57 44.19 -60.34
C LEU A 98 14.12 42.79 -60.03
N ILE A 99 14.88 42.18 -60.94
CA ILE A 99 15.54 40.89 -60.72
C ILE A 99 16.54 40.98 -59.56
N GLN A 100 17.37 42.04 -59.50
CA GLN A 100 18.32 42.25 -58.42
C GLN A 100 17.63 42.46 -57.07
N ASP A 101 16.62 43.33 -57.01
CA ASP A 101 15.84 43.64 -55.81
C ASP A 101 15.11 42.39 -55.29
N LYS A 102 14.50 41.61 -56.18
CA LYS A 102 13.81 40.36 -55.81
C LYS A 102 14.80 39.26 -55.41
N ASN A 103 15.96 39.15 -56.05
CA ASN A 103 17.01 38.22 -55.62
C ASN A 103 17.53 38.57 -54.21
N GLN A 104 17.73 39.86 -53.91
CA GLN A 104 18.15 40.30 -52.58
C GLN A 104 17.06 40.05 -51.53
N LEU A 105 15.79 40.33 -51.85
CA LEU A 105 14.65 40.02 -50.99
C LEU A 105 14.57 38.53 -50.67
N THR A 106 14.63 37.66 -51.69
CA THR A 106 14.58 36.20 -51.52
C THR A 106 15.70 35.69 -50.61
N ARG A 107 16.94 36.18 -50.79
CA ARG A 107 18.07 35.81 -49.91
C ARG A 107 17.82 36.24 -48.45
N ARG A 108 17.44 37.50 -48.22
CA ARG A 108 17.15 38.02 -46.88
C ARG A 108 16.02 37.26 -46.19
N THR A 109 14.94 36.93 -46.92
CA THR A 109 13.83 36.13 -46.39
C THR A 109 14.30 34.71 -46.03
N GLN A 110 15.11 34.07 -46.88
CA GLN A 110 15.68 32.75 -46.59
C GLN A 110 16.60 32.78 -45.36
N GLU A 111 17.54 33.74 -45.29
CA GLU A 111 18.44 33.95 -44.15
C GLU A 111 17.66 34.15 -42.83
N ASN A 112 16.62 34.98 -42.86
CA ASN A 112 15.75 35.23 -41.70
C ASN A 112 14.97 33.97 -41.29
N SER A 113 14.44 33.20 -42.24
CA SER A 113 13.78 31.92 -41.96
C SER A 113 14.75 30.90 -41.35
N SER A 114 15.95 30.74 -41.90
CA SER A 114 16.99 29.87 -41.33
C SER A 114 17.40 30.28 -39.92
N LYS A 115 17.53 31.58 -39.64
CA LYS A 115 17.78 32.11 -38.29
C LYS A 115 16.67 31.73 -37.31
N ASN A 116 15.41 31.96 -37.68
CA ASN A 116 14.26 31.65 -36.83
C ASN A 116 14.14 30.14 -36.53
N ILE A 117 14.46 29.27 -37.50
CA ILE A 117 14.52 27.81 -37.28
C ILE A 117 15.67 27.46 -36.31
N GLY A 118 16.82 28.13 -36.40
CA GLY A 118 17.93 27.96 -35.45
C GLY A 118 17.56 28.38 -34.01
N GLU A 119 16.85 29.50 -33.84
CA GLU A 119 16.32 29.93 -32.55
C GLU A 119 15.30 28.93 -31.98
N ARG A 120 14.44 28.37 -32.85
CA ARG A 120 13.50 27.31 -32.49
C ARG A 120 14.21 26.03 -32.04
N LEU A 121 15.27 25.61 -32.72
CA LEU A 121 16.08 24.45 -32.33
C LEU A 121 16.64 24.60 -30.92
N ASN A 122 17.21 25.77 -30.59
CA ASN A 122 17.72 26.04 -29.24
C ASN A 122 16.61 25.90 -28.17
N SER A 123 15.40 26.37 -28.47
CA SER A 123 14.24 26.20 -27.57
C SER A 123 13.83 24.73 -27.42
N ILE A 124 13.86 23.93 -28.48
CA ILE A 124 13.56 22.50 -28.42
C ILE A 124 14.64 21.74 -27.63
N VAL A 125 15.92 22.09 -27.80
CA VAL A 125 17.03 21.51 -27.03
C VAL A 125 16.87 21.80 -25.53
N PHE A 126 16.55 23.04 -25.17
CA PHE A 126 16.27 23.43 -23.78
C PHE A 126 15.13 22.60 -23.17
N TRP A 127 13.95 22.55 -23.80
CA TRP A 127 12.84 21.77 -23.23
C TRP A 127 13.11 20.27 -23.19
N LYS A 128 13.95 19.73 -24.09
CA LYS A 128 14.42 18.34 -24.00
C LYS A 128 15.36 18.11 -22.80
N SER A 129 16.24 19.06 -22.43
CA SER A 129 17.08 18.91 -21.24
C SER A 129 16.25 18.96 -19.97
N GLU A 130 15.29 19.89 -19.86
CA GLU A 130 14.39 19.98 -18.70
C GLU A 130 13.53 18.72 -18.54
N LEU A 131 12.93 18.23 -19.63
CA LEU A 131 12.17 16.97 -19.63
C LEU A 131 13.02 15.76 -19.25
N SER A 132 14.27 15.68 -19.73
CA SER A 132 15.17 14.57 -19.39
C SER A 132 15.56 14.61 -17.91
N HIS A 133 15.88 15.80 -17.38
CA HIS A 133 16.22 15.97 -15.97
C HIS A 133 15.04 15.64 -15.04
N GLU A 134 13.82 16.11 -15.37
CA GLU A 134 12.63 15.80 -14.58
C GLU A 134 12.26 14.30 -14.66
N LEU A 135 12.50 13.65 -15.81
CA LEU A 135 12.31 12.21 -15.96
C LEU A 135 13.26 11.40 -15.06
N ASP A 136 14.55 11.76 -15.01
CA ASP A 136 15.53 11.13 -14.11
C ASP A 136 15.13 11.29 -12.63
N ASN A 137 14.64 12.48 -12.26
CA ASN A 137 14.11 12.75 -10.92
C ASN A 137 12.88 11.87 -10.60
N MET A 138 11.97 11.68 -11.56
CA MET A 138 10.77 10.84 -11.41
C MET A 138 11.12 9.34 -11.29
N VAL A 139 12.03 8.83 -12.12
CA VAL A 139 12.53 7.44 -12.04
C VAL A 139 13.19 7.17 -10.68
N THR A 140 13.96 8.14 -10.17
CA THR A 140 14.60 8.05 -8.84
C THR A 140 13.56 7.96 -7.72
N GLU A 141 12.54 8.83 -7.72
CA GLU A 141 11.49 8.82 -6.68
C GLU A 141 10.57 7.59 -6.77
N ILE A 142 10.24 7.11 -7.97
CA ILE A 142 9.53 5.83 -8.18
C ILE A 142 10.30 4.67 -7.54
N THR A 143 11.63 4.64 -7.73
CA THR A 143 12.50 3.61 -7.18
C THR A 143 12.56 3.69 -5.65
N ALA A 144 12.67 4.91 -5.09
CA ALA A 144 12.66 5.14 -3.65
C ALA A 144 11.34 4.71 -2.98
N LEU A 145 10.19 5.06 -3.56
CA LEU A 145 8.88 4.67 -3.02
C LEU A 145 8.66 3.15 -3.14
N ALA A 146 9.13 2.53 -4.21
CA ALA A 146 9.04 1.07 -4.38
C ALA A 146 9.85 0.31 -3.30
N GLU A 147 11.04 0.78 -2.94
CA GLU A 147 11.85 0.14 -1.87
C GLU A 147 11.22 0.34 -0.49
N VAL A 148 10.72 1.54 -0.17
CA VAL A 148 10.01 1.80 1.10
C VAL A 148 8.74 0.94 1.21
N LYS A 149 7.97 0.81 0.13
CA LYS A 149 6.83 -0.12 0.04
C LYS A 149 7.25 -1.57 0.30
N ARG A 150 8.34 -2.05 -0.33
CA ARG A 150 8.89 -3.41 -0.13
C ARG A 150 9.39 -3.63 1.31
N ARG A 151 9.88 -2.60 2.00
CA ARG A 151 10.26 -2.70 3.42
C ARG A 151 9.03 -2.75 4.33
N LEU A 152 7.97 -2.00 4.01
CA LEU A 152 6.68 -2.08 4.71
C LEU A 152 5.98 -3.44 4.52
N GLU A 153 6.08 -4.06 3.33
CA GLU A 153 5.58 -5.43 3.09
C GLU A 153 6.30 -6.47 3.96
N ARG A 154 7.62 -6.37 4.09
CA ARG A 154 8.42 -7.23 4.97
C ARG A 154 8.06 -7.01 6.45
N ALA A 155 7.96 -5.76 6.88
CA ALA A 155 7.52 -5.43 8.24
C ALA A 155 6.15 -6.02 8.58
N LEU A 156 5.19 -5.92 7.66
CA LEU A 156 3.86 -6.51 7.80
C LEU A 156 3.93 -8.04 7.95
N ALA A 157 4.72 -8.72 7.12
CA ALA A 157 4.89 -10.17 7.21
C ALA A 157 5.52 -10.62 8.54
N GLU A 158 6.48 -9.86 9.07
CA GLU A 158 7.12 -10.12 10.37
C GLU A 158 6.17 -9.99 11.57
N THR A 159 5.03 -9.29 11.43
CA THR A 159 4.01 -9.20 12.50
C THR A 159 3.20 -10.50 12.70
N GLU A 160 3.20 -11.39 11.71
CA GLU A 160 2.35 -12.59 11.71
C GLU A 160 2.81 -13.63 12.75
N GLY A 161 4.12 -13.76 12.98
CA GLY A 161 4.66 -14.62 14.03
C GLY A 161 4.19 -14.22 15.44
N PRO A 162 4.40 -12.96 15.88
CA PRO A 162 3.82 -12.40 17.09
C PRO A 162 2.31 -12.59 17.23
N PHE A 163 1.57 -12.39 16.12
CA PHE A 163 0.12 -12.54 16.10
C PHE A 163 -0.29 -13.98 16.47
N GLN A 164 0.27 -14.97 15.77
CA GLN A 164 0.01 -16.39 16.03
C GLN A 164 0.44 -16.81 17.43
N VAL A 165 1.61 -16.38 17.90
CA VAL A 165 2.10 -16.67 19.26
C VAL A 165 1.13 -16.15 20.34
N SER A 166 0.56 -14.96 20.15
CA SER A 166 -0.41 -14.38 21.09
C SER A 166 -1.72 -15.19 21.14
N GLN A 167 -2.20 -15.67 19.99
CA GLN A 167 -3.38 -16.53 19.89
C GLN A 167 -3.13 -17.93 20.49
N GLU A 168 -1.99 -18.56 20.20
CA GLU A 168 -1.61 -19.85 20.77
C GLU A 168 -1.43 -19.78 22.29
N CYS A 169 -0.93 -18.66 22.83
CA CYS A 169 -0.89 -18.43 24.28
C CYS A 169 -2.29 -18.43 24.91
N LEU A 170 -3.28 -17.77 24.28
CA LEU A 170 -4.67 -17.80 24.73
C LEU A 170 -5.25 -19.22 24.68
N TYR A 171 -5.11 -19.91 23.54
CA TYR A 171 -5.58 -21.29 23.35
C TYR A 171 -4.90 -22.31 24.29
N HIS A 172 -3.64 -22.10 24.67
CA HIS A 172 -3.00 -22.90 25.70
C HIS A 172 -3.55 -22.64 27.10
N ARG A 173 -3.93 -21.40 27.42
CA ARG A 173 -4.47 -21.03 28.73
C ARG A 173 -5.93 -21.42 28.94
N GLU A 174 -6.73 -21.55 27.88
CA GLU A 174 -8.06 -22.19 27.93
C GLU A 174 -8.02 -23.64 28.48
N LYS A 175 -6.85 -24.29 28.48
CA LYS A 175 -6.64 -25.66 28.98
C LYS A 175 -6.30 -25.71 30.47
N ARG A 176 -6.26 -24.57 31.17
CA ARG A 176 -6.17 -24.52 32.63
C ARG A 176 -7.42 -25.16 33.24
N MET A 177 -7.28 -25.71 34.45
CA MET A 177 -8.31 -26.55 35.06
C MET A 177 -8.97 -25.87 36.27
N SER A 178 -10.27 -26.12 36.45
CA SER A 178 -11.01 -25.72 37.66
C SER A 178 -10.85 -24.21 37.95
N ILE A 179 -10.64 -23.84 39.22
CA ILE A 179 -10.51 -22.45 39.70
C ILE A 179 -9.31 -21.67 39.14
N ASP A 180 -8.40 -22.30 38.39
CA ASP A 180 -7.29 -21.60 37.72
C ASP A 180 -7.64 -21.11 36.30
N LEU A 181 -8.78 -21.53 35.75
CA LEU A 181 -9.33 -20.96 34.51
C LEU A 181 -10.00 -19.62 34.83
N VAL A 182 -9.18 -18.59 35.01
CA VAL A 182 -9.59 -17.24 35.42
C VAL A 182 -9.07 -16.17 34.47
N HIS A 183 -9.91 -15.15 34.25
CA HIS A 183 -9.61 -13.97 33.44
C HIS A 183 -8.64 -13.01 34.16
N ASP A 184 -7.40 -13.48 34.32
CA ASP A 184 -6.31 -12.77 34.98
C ASP A 184 -5.68 -11.69 34.07
N ASP A 185 -4.69 -10.97 34.60
CA ASP A 185 -4.05 -9.85 33.87
C ASP A 185 -3.18 -10.31 32.70
N VAL A 186 -2.78 -11.58 32.64
CA VAL A 186 -2.09 -12.15 31.48
C VAL A 186 -3.07 -12.32 30.32
N GLU A 187 -4.28 -12.83 30.59
CA GLU A 187 -5.31 -13.01 29.58
C GLU A 187 -5.75 -11.66 28.99
N LYS A 188 -6.03 -10.67 29.84
CA LYS A 188 -6.32 -9.29 29.43
C LYS A 188 -5.21 -8.71 28.57
N SER A 189 -3.95 -8.91 28.97
CA SER A 189 -2.79 -8.39 28.25
C SER A 189 -2.57 -9.09 26.91
N LEU A 190 -2.83 -10.40 26.81
CA LEU A 190 -2.78 -11.18 25.57
C LEU A 190 -3.87 -10.75 24.59
N ILE A 191 -5.11 -10.55 25.05
CA ILE A 191 -6.21 -10.03 24.21
C ILE A 191 -5.82 -8.66 23.64
N LYS A 192 -5.29 -7.77 24.48
CA LYS A 192 -4.78 -6.46 24.06
C LYS A 192 -3.59 -6.57 23.09
N GLU A 193 -2.72 -7.58 23.23
CA GLU A 193 -1.63 -7.85 22.29
C GLU A 193 -2.16 -8.22 20.89
N VAL A 194 -3.17 -9.10 20.83
CA VAL A 194 -3.88 -9.46 19.59
C VAL A 194 -4.54 -8.23 18.94
N GLU A 195 -5.17 -7.35 19.74
CA GLU A 195 -5.77 -6.10 19.25
C GLU A 195 -4.74 -5.09 18.72
N VAL A 196 -3.64 -4.87 19.45
CA VAL A 196 -2.56 -3.97 19.04
C VAL A 196 -1.92 -4.46 17.74
N ILE A 197 -1.61 -5.76 17.62
CA ILE A 197 -1.01 -6.31 16.41
C ILE A 197 -1.95 -6.16 15.21
N LYS A 198 -3.26 -6.46 15.35
CA LYS A 198 -4.25 -6.22 14.28
C LYS A 198 -4.29 -4.74 13.87
N SER A 199 -4.32 -3.82 14.82
CA SER A 199 -4.30 -2.37 14.56
C SER A 199 -3.02 -1.91 13.85
N CYS A 200 -1.86 -2.50 14.17
CA CYS A 200 -0.62 -2.31 13.42
C CYS A 200 -0.76 -2.81 11.98
N GLN A 201 -1.20 -4.07 11.78
CA GLN A 201 -1.37 -4.67 10.46
C GLN A 201 -2.31 -3.85 9.56
N ASP A 202 -3.45 -3.37 10.09
CA ASP A 202 -4.44 -2.61 9.31
C ASP A 202 -3.99 -1.17 9.00
N ARG A 203 -3.10 -0.59 9.80
CA ARG A 203 -2.40 0.66 9.42
C ARG A 203 -1.38 0.40 8.32
N MET A 204 -0.57 -0.66 8.44
CA MET A 204 0.42 -1.04 7.42
C MET A 204 -0.24 -1.33 6.07
N ARG A 205 -1.31 -2.16 6.03
CA ARG A 205 -2.10 -2.45 4.82
C ARG A 205 -2.59 -1.18 4.12
N ARG A 206 -3.23 -0.27 4.86
CA ARG A 206 -3.70 1.02 4.30
C ARG A 206 -2.57 1.87 3.72
N HIS A 207 -1.37 1.85 4.30
CA HIS A 207 -0.23 2.56 3.74
C HIS A 207 0.38 1.86 2.52
N LEU A 208 0.31 0.53 2.44
CA LEU A 208 0.67 -0.22 1.22
C LEU A 208 -0.27 0.11 0.05
N ASP A 209 -1.58 0.21 0.30
CA ASP A 209 -2.56 0.60 -0.72
C ASP A 209 -2.29 2.03 -1.22
N ARG A 210 -2.04 2.97 -0.30
CA ARG A 210 -1.63 4.35 -0.64
C ARG A 210 -0.34 4.38 -1.47
N ALA A 211 0.67 3.58 -1.10
CA ALA A 211 1.93 3.50 -1.85
C ALA A 211 1.76 2.88 -3.24
N ALA A 212 0.90 1.87 -3.38
CA ALA A 212 0.56 1.28 -4.67
C ALA A 212 -0.16 2.29 -5.59
N ALA A 213 -1.10 3.06 -5.05
CA ALA A 213 -1.79 4.12 -5.79
C ALA A 213 -0.83 5.24 -6.21
N GLN A 214 0.03 5.73 -5.30
CA GLN A 214 1.00 6.78 -5.62
C GLN A 214 2.04 6.33 -6.66
N LEU A 215 2.50 5.06 -6.62
CA LEU A 215 3.36 4.50 -7.67
C LEU A 215 2.68 4.49 -9.05
N ALA A 216 1.35 4.28 -9.10
CA ALA A 216 0.59 4.37 -10.35
C ALA A 216 0.49 5.82 -10.85
N SER A 217 0.23 6.78 -9.97
CA SER A 217 0.24 8.22 -10.32
C SER A 217 1.60 8.68 -10.83
N ASN A 218 2.68 8.33 -10.14
CA ASN A 218 4.05 8.64 -10.52
C ASN A 218 4.37 8.07 -11.92
N ARG A 219 4.02 6.80 -12.20
CA ARG A 219 4.20 6.20 -13.54
C ARG A 219 3.33 6.87 -14.61
N GLY A 220 2.14 7.34 -14.26
CA GLY A 220 1.29 8.13 -15.16
C GLY A 220 1.91 9.47 -15.53
N ALA A 221 2.57 10.15 -14.59
CA ALA A 221 3.32 11.37 -14.86
C ALA A 221 4.60 11.09 -15.67
N GLN A 222 5.35 10.03 -15.32
CA GLN A 222 6.51 9.56 -16.09
C GLN A 222 6.17 9.35 -17.58
N HIS A 223 5.04 8.69 -17.87
CA HIS A 223 4.64 8.39 -19.24
C HIS A 223 4.35 9.65 -20.08
N GLU A 224 3.71 10.68 -19.52
CA GLU A 224 3.48 11.93 -20.25
C GLU A 224 4.79 12.70 -20.50
N LEU A 225 5.75 12.66 -19.56
CA LEU A 225 7.10 13.22 -19.78
C LEU A 225 7.84 12.49 -20.92
N GLU A 226 7.83 11.16 -20.93
CA GLU A 226 8.46 10.33 -21.97
C GLU A 226 7.88 10.62 -23.36
N LYS A 227 6.55 10.79 -23.42
CA LYS A 227 5.82 11.13 -24.64
C LYS A 227 6.15 12.53 -25.14
N ASP A 228 6.12 13.54 -24.27
CA ASP A 228 6.51 14.91 -24.63
C ASP A 228 7.98 14.96 -25.08
N LEU A 229 8.88 14.26 -24.39
CA LEU A 229 10.29 14.15 -24.79
C LEU A 229 10.47 13.50 -26.17
N SER A 230 9.66 12.47 -26.49
CA SER A 230 9.63 11.84 -27.81
C SER A 230 9.13 12.80 -28.90
N ASP A 231 8.05 13.54 -28.65
CA ASP A 231 7.49 14.53 -29.57
C ASP A 231 8.47 15.69 -29.80
N LYS A 232 9.12 16.19 -28.75
CA LYS A 232 10.20 17.19 -28.84
C LYS A 232 11.41 16.64 -29.60
N ALA A 233 11.76 15.36 -29.44
CA ALA A 233 12.83 14.72 -30.20
C ALA A 233 12.47 14.55 -31.69
N ALA A 234 11.20 14.29 -32.03
CA ALA A 234 10.72 14.26 -33.40
C ALA A 234 10.74 15.65 -34.04
N ALA A 235 10.23 16.67 -33.35
CA ALA A 235 10.29 18.07 -33.78
C ALA A 235 11.73 18.53 -34.02
N HIS A 236 12.65 18.22 -33.11
CA HIS A 236 14.08 18.51 -33.29
C HIS A 236 14.65 17.90 -34.58
N ARG A 237 14.34 16.64 -34.91
CA ARG A 237 14.86 16.00 -36.14
C ARG A 237 14.32 16.67 -37.41
N ILE A 238 13.07 17.16 -37.37
CA ILE A 238 12.44 17.86 -38.50
C ILE A 238 13.08 19.25 -38.65
N ASP A 239 13.11 20.04 -37.59
CA ASP A 239 13.62 21.41 -37.61
C ASP A 239 15.14 21.44 -37.91
N ASP A 240 15.90 20.46 -37.43
CA ASP A 240 17.34 20.31 -37.71
C ASP A 240 17.58 20.03 -39.20
N ARG A 241 16.82 19.10 -39.79
CA ARG A 241 16.85 18.88 -41.24
C ARG A 241 16.48 20.16 -42.00
N CYS A 242 15.43 20.87 -41.57
CA CYS A 242 14.98 22.11 -42.21
C CYS A 242 16.03 23.23 -42.12
N HIS A 243 16.74 23.37 -41.00
CA HIS A 243 17.80 24.35 -40.83
C HIS A 243 18.98 24.10 -41.79
N HIS A 244 19.29 22.83 -42.07
CA HIS A 244 20.38 22.42 -42.95
C HIS A 244 20.03 22.40 -44.45
N LEU A 245 18.77 22.60 -44.85
CA LEU A 245 18.37 22.64 -46.26
C LEU A 245 18.97 23.85 -47.00
N ARG A 246 19.50 23.60 -48.20
CA ARG A 246 20.06 24.59 -49.12
C ARG A 246 19.33 24.54 -50.46
N ASN A 247 19.50 25.58 -51.28
CA ASN A 247 18.90 25.67 -52.62
C ASN A 247 19.39 24.58 -53.60
N THR A 248 20.43 23.82 -53.22
CA THR A 248 20.99 22.68 -53.95
C THR A 248 20.86 21.36 -53.19
N SER A 249 20.00 21.28 -52.17
CA SER A 249 19.78 20.05 -51.41
C SER A 249 18.86 19.09 -52.15
N ASP A 250 19.20 17.81 -52.15
CA ASP A 250 18.34 16.76 -52.72
C ASP A 250 17.02 16.61 -51.95
N GLY A 251 15.95 16.27 -52.66
CA GLY A 251 14.62 16.05 -52.08
C GLY A 251 13.82 17.31 -51.71
N ILE A 252 14.25 18.50 -52.16
CA ILE A 252 13.41 19.71 -52.16
C ILE A 252 12.43 19.68 -53.34
N GLY A 253 11.26 20.29 -53.18
CA GLY A 253 10.20 20.25 -54.20
C GLY A 253 9.04 21.20 -53.90
N PHE A 254 8.10 21.31 -54.84
CA PHE A 254 6.92 22.16 -54.70
C PHE A 254 5.75 21.38 -54.07
N TYR A 255 5.18 21.93 -53.00
CA TYR A 255 4.00 21.40 -52.31
C TYR A 255 2.85 22.42 -52.42
N ARG A 256 1.61 21.96 -52.58
CA ARG A 256 0.42 22.82 -52.75
C ARG A 256 -0.38 22.90 -51.46
N GLY A 257 -0.89 24.08 -51.11
CA GLY A 257 -1.78 24.28 -49.97
C GLY A 257 -1.07 24.51 -48.62
N ILE A 258 0.27 24.45 -48.58
CA ILE A 258 1.08 24.70 -47.38
C ILE A 258 1.13 26.18 -47.00
N GLU A 259 0.77 27.06 -47.92
CA GLU A 259 0.66 28.51 -47.75
C GLU A 259 -0.54 28.94 -46.88
N ARG A 260 -1.44 28.00 -46.53
CA ARG A 260 -2.60 28.25 -45.69
C ARG A 260 -2.28 27.86 -44.25
N LEU A 261 -2.25 28.84 -43.35
CA LEU A 261 -2.19 28.59 -41.90
C LEU A 261 -3.47 27.86 -41.46
N ASP A 262 -3.29 26.72 -40.78
CA ASP A 262 -4.36 25.99 -40.11
C ASP A 262 -4.60 26.60 -38.71
N PRO A 263 -5.82 27.10 -38.41
CA PRO A 263 -6.13 27.67 -37.10
C PRO A 263 -6.05 26.71 -35.90
N SER A 264 -5.95 25.39 -36.13
CA SER A 264 -5.82 24.39 -35.06
C SER A 264 -4.38 24.15 -34.58
N LEU A 265 -3.39 24.81 -35.19
CA LEU A 265 -1.98 24.68 -34.80
C LEU A 265 -1.71 25.31 -33.43
N SER A 266 -0.82 24.69 -32.66
CA SER A 266 -0.38 25.22 -31.37
C SER A 266 0.44 26.49 -31.52
N LEU A 267 0.18 27.47 -30.65
CA LEU A 267 0.97 28.69 -30.51
C LEU A 267 2.23 28.43 -29.68
N PRO A 268 3.33 29.18 -29.86
CA PRO A 268 4.57 29.01 -29.09
C PRO A 268 4.35 28.99 -27.57
N GLU A 269 3.49 29.87 -27.06
CA GLU A 269 3.14 29.99 -25.65
C GLU A 269 2.40 28.74 -25.13
N SER A 270 1.48 28.19 -25.94
CA SER A 270 0.77 26.95 -25.62
C SER A 270 1.68 25.73 -25.68
N TRP A 271 2.68 25.74 -26.56
CA TRP A 271 3.66 24.66 -26.70
C TRP A 271 4.66 24.61 -25.53
N SER A 272 5.16 25.76 -25.07
CA SER A 272 6.03 25.81 -23.89
C SER A 272 5.25 25.47 -22.62
N ARG A 273 4.03 26.02 -22.50
CA ARG A 273 3.15 25.76 -21.37
C ARG A 273 2.77 24.28 -21.22
N PHE A 274 2.54 23.56 -22.33
CA PHE A 274 2.25 22.12 -22.27
C PHE A 274 3.36 21.34 -21.56
N THR A 275 4.63 21.65 -21.86
CA THR A 275 5.78 21.01 -21.20
C THR A 275 5.96 21.47 -19.76
N ASP A 276 5.76 22.76 -19.49
CA ASP A 276 5.78 23.33 -18.14
C ASP A 276 4.72 22.69 -17.23
N ASP A 277 3.48 22.56 -17.71
CA ASP A 277 2.36 21.91 -17.01
C ASP A 277 2.66 20.41 -16.73
N ASN A 278 3.32 19.70 -17.67
CA ASN A 278 3.77 18.31 -17.47
C ASN A 278 4.85 18.19 -16.40
N ILE A 279 5.84 19.08 -16.40
CA ILE A 279 6.92 19.14 -15.40
C ILE A 279 6.34 19.48 -14.02
N LEU A 280 5.44 20.47 -13.93
CA LEU A 280 4.77 20.85 -12.68
C LEU A 280 3.94 19.71 -12.09
N ARG A 281 3.22 18.97 -12.94
CA ARG A 281 2.51 17.75 -12.52
C ARG A 281 3.47 16.70 -11.96
N SER A 282 4.58 16.43 -12.65
CA SER A 282 5.61 15.50 -12.19
C SER A 282 6.17 15.90 -10.81
N GLN A 283 6.53 17.17 -10.64
CA GLN A 283 7.03 17.72 -9.38
C GLN A 283 6.01 17.57 -8.24
N SER A 284 4.72 17.79 -8.50
CA SER A 284 3.65 17.61 -7.53
C SER A 284 3.51 16.15 -7.09
N GLU A 285 3.56 15.19 -8.02
CA GLU A 285 3.49 13.75 -7.71
C GLU A 285 4.75 13.30 -6.93
N ARG A 286 5.95 13.79 -7.29
CA ARG A 286 7.18 13.53 -6.52
C ARG A 286 7.09 14.06 -5.09
N ALA A 287 6.52 15.26 -4.89
CA ALA A 287 6.36 15.82 -3.55
C ALA A 287 5.37 15.00 -2.68
N ALA A 288 4.27 14.53 -3.28
CA ALA A 288 3.33 13.63 -2.62
C ALA A 288 3.96 12.27 -2.27
N SER A 289 4.74 11.72 -3.22
CA SER A 289 5.51 10.48 -3.05
C SER A 289 6.54 10.57 -1.92
N HIS A 290 7.34 11.64 -1.87
CA HIS A 290 8.30 11.87 -0.80
C HIS A 290 7.62 11.90 0.57
N LYS A 291 6.55 12.71 0.71
CA LYS A 291 5.80 12.80 1.96
C LYS A 291 5.24 11.45 2.40
N LEU A 292 4.75 10.64 1.45
CA LEU A 292 4.24 9.30 1.75
C LEU A 292 5.35 8.36 2.23
N ARG A 293 6.58 8.46 1.71
CA ARG A 293 7.73 7.72 2.25
C ARG A 293 7.99 8.09 3.71
N ASP A 294 8.02 9.38 4.04
CA ASP A 294 8.24 9.85 5.42
C ASP A 294 7.13 9.37 6.37
N GLU A 295 5.87 9.41 5.92
CA GLU A 295 4.73 8.85 6.67
C GLU A 295 4.86 7.33 6.91
N ILE A 296 5.41 6.58 5.95
CA ILE A 296 5.66 5.14 6.10
C ILE A 296 6.81 4.86 7.08
N GLU A 297 7.91 5.62 7.01
CA GLU A 297 9.02 5.54 7.97
C GLU A 297 8.53 5.74 9.42
N ILE A 298 7.73 6.78 9.64
CA ILE A 298 7.16 7.09 10.96
C ILE A 298 6.23 5.96 11.42
N LEU A 299 5.36 5.45 10.53
CA LEU A 299 4.44 4.35 10.83
C LEU A 299 5.18 3.07 11.23
N MET A 300 6.23 2.70 10.51
CA MET A 300 6.99 1.46 10.78
C MET A 300 7.70 1.51 12.14
N ASN A 301 8.25 2.67 12.50
CA ASN A 301 8.86 2.87 13.82
C ASN A 301 7.80 2.87 14.95
N ALA A 302 6.67 3.54 14.75
CA ALA A 302 5.58 3.58 15.72
C ALA A 302 4.98 2.19 15.97
N THR A 303 4.63 1.46 14.91
CA THR A 303 4.05 0.11 15.01
C THR A 303 5.02 -0.90 15.62
N SER A 304 6.31 -0.85 15.27
CA SER A 304 7.36 -1.67 15.92
C SER A 304 7.43 -1.39 17.43
N GLY A 305 7.44 -0.12 17.83
CA GLY A 305 7.43 0.29 19.25
C GLY A 305 6.17 -0.15 20.01
N GLU A 306 4.99 0.02 19.42
CA GLU A 306 3.72 -0.41 20.02
C GLU A 306 3.67 -1.92 20.28
N MET A 307 4.05 -2.74 19.28
CA MET A 307 4.11 -4.20 19.42
C MET A 307 5.14 -4.62 20.47
N TRP A 308 6.35 -4.02 20.45
CA TRP A 308 7.40 -4.31 21.42
C TRP A 308 6.98 -3.97 22.86
N ASN A 309 6.33 -2.83 23.07
CA ASN A 309 5.86 -2.42 24.39
C ASN A 309 4.78 -3.38 24.92
N GLN A 310 3.79 -3.73 24.09
CA GLN A 310 2.72 -4.64 24.50
C GLN A 310 3.24 -6.08 24.75
N PHE A 311 4.20 -6.56 23.95
CA PHE A 311 4.89 -7.83 24.18
C PHE A 311 5.58 -7.89 25.55
N ASN A 312 6.26 -6.81 25.94
CA ASN A 312 6.88 -6.70 27.25
C ASN A 312 5.86 -6.63 28.40
N CYS A 313 4.76 -5.89 28.24
CA CYS A 313 3.66 -5.88 29.23
C CYS A 313 3.12 -7.29 29.50
N VAL A 314 2.90 -8.08 28.45
CA VAL A 314 2.45 -9.48 28.57
C VAL A 314 3.50 -10.36 29.25
N ASN A 315 4.79 -10.22 28.93
CA ASN A 315 5.85 -11.00 29.56
C ASN A 315 6.01 -10.69 31.06
N VAL A 316 5.83 -9.42 31.46
CA VAL A 316 5.79 -9.02 32.88
C VAL A 316 4.58 -9.65 33.58
N ALA A 317 3.39 -9.59 32.96
CA ALA A 317 2.20 -10.24 33.50
C ALA A 317 2.39 -11.76 33.68
N PHE A 318 2.95 -12.45 32.68
CA PHE A 318 3.29 -13.88 32.78
C PHE A 318 4.27 -14.15 33.92
N SER A 319 5.30 -13.32 34.08
CA SER A 319 6.32 -13.48 35.13
C SER A 319 5.69 -13.39 36.52
N ASN A 320 4.84 -12.37 36.75
CA ASN A 320 4.12 -12.19 38.01
C ASN A 320 3.17 -13.38 38.29
N ARG A 321 2.32 -13.74 37.31
CA ARG A 321 1.34 -14.83 37.44
C ARG A 321 1.99 -16.20 37.64
N THR A 322 3.16 -16.41 37.04
CA THR A 322 3.99 -17.60 37.25
C THR A 322 4.51 -17.66 38.68
N SER A 323 5.02 -16.54 39.24
CA SER A 323 5.45 -16.47 40.64
C SER A 323 4.29 -16.75 41.60
N GLU A 324 3.17 -16.05 41.45
CA GLU A 324 1.97 -16.23 42.28
C GLU A 324 1.48 -17.69 42.30
N THR A 325 1.49 -18.35 41.13
CA THR A 325 1.05 -19.74 41.00
C THR A 325 2.07 -20.72 41.59
N ALA A 326 3.37 -20.41 41.52
CA ALA A 326 4.44 -21.18 42.17
C ALA A 326 4.39 -21.05 43.70
N ASP A 327 4.17 -19.84 44.22
CA ASP A 327 4.06 -19.59 45.66
C ASP A 327 2.82 -20.26 46.26
N ALA A 328 1.69 -20.22 45.55
CA ALA A 328 0.49 -20.99 45.91
C ALA A 328 0.76 -22.51 45.92
N LYS A 329 1.48 -23.04 44.92
CA LYS A 329 1.88 -24.47 44.87
C LYS A 329 2.79 -24.84 46.04
N ASN A 330 3.82 -24.05 46.33
CA ASN A 330 4.75 -24.28 47.44
C ASN A 330 4.02 -24.24 48.81
N SER A 331 3.05 -23.34 48.95
CA SER A 331 2.19 -23.24 50.13
C SER A 331 1.33 -24.51 50.31
N LEU A 332 0.67 -24.97 49.23
CA LEU A 332 -0.11 -26.20 49.24
C LEU A 332 0.74 -27.45 49.55
N GLN A 333 1.97 -27.54 49.02
CA GLN A 333 2.91 -28.61 49.38
C GLN A 333 3.26 -28.59 50.88
N THR A 334 3.47 -27.40 51.44
CA THR A 334 3.74 -27.22 52.87
C THR A 334 2.54 -27.61 53.74
N HIS A 335 1.32 -27.27 53.31
CA HIS A 335 0.10 -27.70 54.00
C HIS A 335 -0.12 -29.21 53.90
N LEU A 336 0.10 -29.82 52.74
CA LEU A 336 0.01 -31.27 52.55
C LEU A 336 1.00 -32.02 53.46
N ALA A 337 2.24 -31.57 53.54
CA ALA A 337 3.24 -32.16 54.44
C ALA A 337 2.82 -32.11 55.91
N LYS A 338 2.25 -30.98 56.36
CA LYS A 338 1.68 -30.85 57.72
C LYS A 338 0.48 -31.77 57.94
N THR A 339 -0.43 -31.88 56.97
CA THR A 339 -1.58 -32.79 57.05
C THR A 339 -1.15 -34.25 57.10
N LEU A 340 -0.13 -34.66 56.35
CA LEU A 340 0.43 -36.02 56.41
C LEU A 340 1.09 -36.32 57.77
N GLN A 341 1.77 -35.34 58.38
CA GLN A 341 2.33 -35.47 59.72
C GLN A 341 1.23 -35.65 60.78
N GLU A 342 0.14 -34.89 60.68
CA GLU A 342 -1.01 -34.99 61.60
C GLU A 342 -1.78 -36.31 61.43
N ILE A 343 -1.91 -36.82 60.20
CA ILE A 343 -2.45 -38.16 59.90
C ILE A 343 -1.66 -39.22 60.67
N PHE A 344 -0.33 -39.24 60.51
CA PHE A 344 0.54 -40.21 61.19
C PHE A 344 0.44 -40.11 62.72
N GLN A 345 0.38 -38.89 63.26
CA GLN A 345 0.21 -38.67 64.71
C GLN A 345 -1.16 -39.15 65.21
N THR A 346 -2.22 -38.95 64.43
CA THR A 346 -3.58 -39.42 64.74
C THR A 346 -3.67 -40.94 64.67
N GLU A 347 -3.04 -41.59 63.69
CA GLU A 347 -2.95 -43.06 63.58
C GLU A 347 -2.23 -43.67 64.80
N MET A 348 -1.11 -43.06 65.23
CA MET A 348 -0.39 -43.47 66.45
C MET A 348 -1.20 -43.26 67.73
N LEU A 349 -2.03 -42.21 67.80
CA LEU A 349 -2.97 -41.97 68.89
C LEU A 349 -4.07 -43.03 68.92
N ILE A 350 -4.66 -43.36 67.76
CA ILE A 350 -5.68 -44.39 67.60
C ILE A 350 -5.17 -45.75 68.11
N GLU A 351 -3.98 -46.18 67.70
CA GLU A 351 -3.41 -47.44 68.20
C GLU A 351 -3.06 -47.41 69.70
N SER A 352 -2.66 -46.25 70.22
CA SER A 352 -2.43 -46.05 71.65
C SER A 352 -3.75 -46.14 72.46
N LEU A 353 -4.84 -45.56 71.95
CA LEU A 353 -6.18 -45.65 72.55
C LEU A 353 -6.73 -47.08 72.49
N LYS A 354 -6.62 -47.76 71.34
CA LYS A 354 -6.98 -49.19 71.22
C LYS A 354 -6.22 -50.07 72.21
N ARG A 355 -4.91 -49.83 72.40
CA ARG A 355 -4.12 -50.52 73.43
C ARG A 355 -4.63 -50.20 74.84
N ALA A 356 -4.87 -48.93 75.16
CA ALA A 356 -5.35 -48.52 76.48
C ALA A 356 -6.72 -49.14 76.83
N VAL A 357 -7.62 -49.30 75.85
CA VAL A 357 -8.89 -50.03 76.02
C VAL A 357 -8.62 -51.50 76.34
N ARG A 358 -7.80 -52.20 75.54
CA ARG A 358 -7.43 -53.62 75.78
C ARG A 358 -6.80 -53.85 77.16
N GLU A 359 -5.94 -52.94 77.61
CA GLU A 359 -5.32 -53.00 78.94
C GLU A 359 -6.31 -52.89 80.11
N LYS A 360 -7.52 -52.36 79.89
CA LYS A 360 -8.58 -52.28 80.91
C LYS A 360 -9.51 -53.49 80.91
N GLU A 361 -9.51 -54.31 79.86
CA GLU A 361 -10.35 -55.53 79.78
C GLU A 361 -9.99 -56.56 80.86
N SER A 362 -8.70 -56.80 81.10
CA SER A 362 -8.26 -57.78 82.10
C SER A 362 -8.59 -57.36 83.55
N PRO A 363 -8.29 -56.13 84.01
CA PRO A 363 -8.76 -55.64 85.31
C PRO A 363 -10.29 -55.65 85.47
N LEU A 364 -11.02 -55.17 84.46
CA LEU A 364 -12.50 -55.17 84.49
C LEU A 364 -13.05 -56.58 84.66
N LYS A 365 -12.53 -57.55 83.88
CA LYS A 365 -12.94 -58.95 83.97
C LYS A 365 -12.65 -59.53 85.36
N VAL A 366 -11.51 -59.21 85.98
CA VAL A 366 -11.20 -59.64 87.36
C VAL A 366 -12.18 -59.03 88.36
N ALA A 367 -12.49 -57.74 88.28
CA ALA A 367 -13.43 -57.07 89.17
C ALA A 367 -14.85 -57.63 89.02
N GLN A 368 -15.34 -57.79 87.77
CA GLN A 368 -16.64 -58.38 87.46
C GLN A 368 -16.74 -59.85 87.93
N THR A 369 -15.71 -60.69 87.68
CA THR A 369 -15.72 -62.09 88.17
C THR A 369 -15.70 -62.17 89.69
N ARG A 370 -14.90 -61.33 90.38
CA ARG A 370 -14.91 -61.26 91.85
C ARG A 370 -16.27 -60.82 92.40
N LEU A 371 -16.94 -59.90 91.72
CA LEU A 371 -18.27 -59.42 92.11
C LEU A 371 -19.33 -60.51 91.90
N GLU A 372 -19.29 -61.22 90.76
CA GLU A 372 -20.20 -62.31 90.42
C GLU A 372 -20.09 -63.49 91.39
N GLU A 373 -18.88 -63.99 91.68
CA GLU A 373 -18.68 -65.09 92.64
C GLU A 373 -19.23 -64.71 94.04
N ARG A 374 -19.12 -63.44 94.44
CA ARG A 374 -19.69 -62.93 95.70
C ARG A 374 -21.21 -62.86 95.73
N THR A 375 -21.90 -62.97 94.58
CA THR A 375 -23.37 -63.10 94.53
C THR A 375 -23.86 -64.51 94.87
N ARG A 376 -22.97 -65.52 94.82
CA ARG A 376 -23.28 -66.93 95.10
C ARG A 376 -23.22 -67.31 96.58
N ARG A 377 -22.92 -66.35 97.47
CA ARG A 377 -22.86 -66.57 98.92
C ARG A 377 -24.26 -66.94 99.46
N PRO A 378 -24.41 -68.00 100.27
CA PRO A 378 -25.73 -68.48 100.68
C PRO A 378 -26.32 -67.67 101.84
N ASN A 379 -27.66 -67.50 101.83
CA ASN A 379 -28.43 -66.96 102.94
C ASN A 379 -27.91 -65.60 103.45
N VAL A 380 -27.61 -65.49 104.75
CA VAL A 380 -27.15 -64.25 105.41
C VAL A 380 -25.74 -63.81 104.98
N GLU A 381 -24.93 -64.73 104.44
CA GLU A 381 -23.59 -64.42 103.94
C GLU A 381 -23.61 -63.61 102.64
N LEU A 382 -24.79 -63.45 102.00
CA LEU A 382 -25.01 -62.54 100.88
C LEU A 382 -25.10 -61.06 101.35
N CYS A 383 -24.13 -60.64 102.15
CA CYS A 383 -24.09 -59.31 102.75
C CYS A 383 -23.49 -58.26 101.81
N ARG A 384 -24.04 -57.04 101.85
CA ARG A 384 -23.46 -55.83 101.22
C ARG A 384 -22.41 -55.22 102.15
N ASP A 385 -21.32 -55.94 102.31
CA ASP A 385 -20.16 -55.54 103.09
C ASP A 385 -19.25 -54.57 102.31
N ASN A 386 -18.26 -54.00 103.00
CA ASN A 386 -17.33 -53.04 102.40
C ASN A 386 -16.62 -53.59 101.14
N PRO A 387 -16.08 -54.83 101.11
CA PRO A 387 -15.49 -55.40 99.89
C PRO A 387 -16.48 -55.54 98.72
N HIS A 388 -17.76 -55.82 98.97
CA HIS A 388 -18.77 -55.84 97.91
C HIS A 388 -19.02 -54.43 97.36
N HIS A 389 -19.11 -53.41 98.21
CA HIS A 389 -19.21 -52.01 97.78
C HIS A 389 -17.97 -51.54 97.00
N SER A 390 -16.76 -51.88 97.44
CA SER A 390 -15.53 -51.53 96.72
C SER A 390 -15.46 -52.18 95.33
N LEU A 391 -15.85 -53.45 95.20
CA LEU A 391 -15.88 -54.14 93.89
C LEU A 391 -16.93 -53.55 92.93
N VAL A 392 -18.07 -53.10 93.43
CA VAL A 392 -19.06 -52.37 92.62
C VAL A 392 -18.48 -51.05 92.11
N SER A 393 -17.80 -50.29 92.97
CA SER A 393 -17.11 -49.04 92.56
C SER A 393 -16.02 -49.31 91.54
N GLU A 394 -15.16 -50.31 91.77
CA GLU A 394 -14.08 -50.71 90.86
C GLU A 394 -14.60 -51.07 89.46
N VAL A 395 -15.69 -51.85 89.37
CA VAL A 395 -16.34 -52.15 88.09
C VAL A 395 -16.86 -50.88 87.41
N MET A 396 -17.61 -50.03 88.13
CA MET A 396 -18.18 -48.79 87.57
C MET A 396 -17.10 -47.81 87.08
N GLU A 397 -16.01 -47.63 87.84
CA GLU A 397 -14.90 -46.74 87.51
C GLU A 397 -14.11 -47.23 86.28
N ILE A 398 -13.89 -48.55 86.17
CA ILE A 398 -13.21 -49.12 84.99
C ILE A 398 -14.14 -49.08 83.76
N GLU A 399 -15.44 -49.33 83.92
CA GLU A 399 -16.43 -49.20 82.83
C GLU A 399 -16.54 -47.76 82.30
N ASP A 400 -16.60 -46.76 83.17
CA ASP A 400 -16.56 -45.33 82.81
C ASP A 400 -15.22 -44.96 82.12
N THR A 401 -14.09 -45.49 82.60
CA THR A 401 -12.79 -45.32 81.96
C THR A 401 -12.76 -45.92 80.55
N VAL A 402 -13.28 -47.13 80.37
CA VAL A 402 -13.37 -47.79 79.06
C VAL A 402 -14.32 -47.04 78.12
N TYR A 403 -15.46 -46.55 78.63
CA TYR A 403 -16.39 -45.72 77.87
C TYR A 403 -15.70 -44.46 77.33
N LYS A 404 -15.05 -43.67 78.21
CA LYS A 404 -14.31 -42.46 77.84
C LYS A 404 -13.18 -42.72 76.84
N LEU A 405 -12.44 -43.82 77.00
CA LEU A 405 -11.39 -44.20 76.04
C LEU A 405 -11.97 -44.59 74.66
N ARG A 406 -13.15 -45.22 74.62
CA ARG A 406 -13.86 -45.55 73.36
C ARG A 406 -14.46 -44.31 72.69
N GLU A 407 -14.97 -43.36 73.46
CA GLU A 407 -15.43 -42.05 72.97
C GLU A 407 -14.27 -41.30 72.29
N ARG A 408 -13.12 -41.17 72.97
CA ARG A 408 -11.91 -40.57 72.39
C ARG A 408 -11.36 -41.32 71.17
N LEU A 409 -11.47 -42.65 71.14
CA LEU A 409 -11.12 -43.44 69.96
C LEU A 409 -11.99 -43.07 68.75
N SER A 410 -13.32 -42.97 68.95
CA SER A 410 -14.26 -42.55 67.90
C SER A 410 -13.99 -41.11 67.42
N GLU A 411 -13.71 -40.17 68.33
CA GLU A 411 -13.30 -38.80 67.97
C GLU A 411 -12.02 -38.79 67.10
N ALA A 412 -11.01 -39.58 67.48
CA ALA A 412 -9.75 -39.66 66.73
C ALA A 412 -9.95 -40.32 65.35
N GLU A 413 -10.76 -41.37 65.25
CA GLU A 413 -11.11 -42.02 63.98
C GLU A 413 -11.87 -41.06 63.03
N ASN A 414 -12.83 -40.28 63.56
CA ASN A 414 -13.52 -39.24 62.79
C ASN A 414 -12.59 -38.10 62.34
N THR A 415 -11.62 -37.73 63.19
CA THR A 415 -10.60 -36.72 62.87
C THR A 415 -9.69 -37.21 61.75
N LEU A 416 -9.22 -38.47 61.80
CA LEU A 416 -8.44 -39.11 60.75
C LEU A 416 -9.19 -39.12 59.41
N GLN A 417 -10.47 -39.47 59.39
CA GLN A 417 -11.29 -39.43 58.17
C GLN A 417 -11.41 -38.01 57.58
N THR A 418 -11.40 -36.99 58.42
CA THR A 418 -11.41 -35.59 57.98
C THR A 418 -10.06 -35.18 57.38
N LEU A 419 -8.95 -35.54 58.04
CA LEU A 419 -7.60 -35.28 57.53
C LEU A 419 -7.33 -35.99 56.19
N LEU A 420 -7.79 -37.23 56.02
CA LEU A 420 -7.68 -37.99 54.77
C LEU A 420 -8.45 -37.32 53.61
N LYS A 421 -9.63 -36.74 53.87
CA LYS A 421 -10.36 -35.95 52.87
C LYS A 421 -9.59 -34.67 52.50
N THR A 422 -9.08 -33.95 53.50
CA THR A 422 -8.25 -32.74 53.29
C THR A 422 -6.99 -33.05 52.47
N LYS A 423 -6.33 -34.18 52.74
CA LYS A 423 -5.17 -34.66 51.96
C LYS A 423 -5.52 -34.78 50.47
N VAL A 424 -6.60 -35.50 50.13
CA VAL A 424 -7.03 -35.69 48.73
C VAL A 424 -7.35 -34.36 48.05
N THR A 425 -7.98 -33.41 48.76
CA THR A 425 -8.24 -32.06 48.24
C THR A 425 -6.94 -31.31 47.94
N LEU A 426 -5.96 -31.34 48.85
CA LEU A 426 -4.66 -30.69 48.66
C LEU A 426 -3.85 -31.32 47.51
N GLU A 427 -3.88 -32.65 47.38
CA GLU A 427 -3.25 -33.37 46.26
C GLU A 427 -3.89 -32.99 44.91
N HIS A 428 -5.22 -32.84 44.88
CA HIS A 428 -5.94 -32.37 43.68
C HIS A 428 -5.57 -30.92 43.31
N ASP A 429 -5.60 -29.99 44.27
CA ASP A 429 -5.25 -28.58 44.02
C ASP A 429 -3.79 -28.42 43.57
N LEU A 430 -2.88 -29.25 44.10
CA LEU A 430 -1.49 -29.31 43.62
C LEU A 430 -1.38 -29.75 42.16
N SER A 431 -2.20 -30.71 41.72
CA SER A 431 -2.22 -31.14 40.32
C SER A 431 -2.71 -30.02 39.39
N ILE A 432 -3.70 -29.25 39.83
CA ILE A 432 -4.21 -28.07 39.10
C ILE A 432 -3.12 -27.00 38.99
N LYS A 433 -2.48 -26.62 40.10
CA LYS A 433 -1.40 -25.60 40.08
C LYS A 433 -0.21 -26.03 39.24
N ALA A 434 0.12 -27.33 39.22
CA ALA A 434 1.17 -27.87 38.36
C ALA A 434 0.80 -27.81 36.87
N ASN A 435 -0.46 -28.06 36.50
CA ASN A 435 -0.96 -27.87 35.14
C ASN A 435 -0.87 -26.39 34.70
N SER A 436 -1.35 -25.47 35.53
CA SER A 436 -1.31 -24.03 35.25
C SER A 436 0.12 -23.51 35.01
N LEU A 437 1.07 -23.90 35.85
CA LEU A 437 2.50 -23.56 35.67
C LEU A 437 3.07 -24.14 34.37
N PHE A 438 2.77 -25.40 34.05
CA PHE A 438 3.24 -26.03 32.82
C PHE A 438 2.72 -25.31 31.56
N LEU A 439 1.45 -24.89 31.57
CA LEU A 439 0.87 -24.13 30.44
C LEU A 439 1.51 -22.75 30.28
N ASP A 440 1.72 -22.01 31.36
CA ASP A 440 2.35 -20.68 31.29
C ASP A 440 3.85 -20.78 30.93
N GLN A 441 4.62 -21.65 31.61
CA GLN A 441 6.08 -21.75 31.45
C GLN A 441 6.49 -22.50 30.17
N GLU A 442 5.96 -23.71 29.96
CA GLU A 442 6.44 -24.63 28.91
C GLU A 442 5.67 -24.51 27.60
N LYS A 443 4.45 -23.93 27.60
CA LYS A 443 3.69 -23.67 26.36
C LYS A 443 3.70 -22.20 25.95
N CYS A 444 3.33 -21.28 26.84
CA CYS A 444 3.26 -19.87 26.46
C CYS A 444 4.65 -19.23 26.39
N MET A 445 5.40 -19.23 27.50
CA MET A 445 6.69 -18.55 27.60
C MET A 445 7.82 -19.21 26.78
N SER A 446 7.63 -20.45 26.32
CA SER A 446 8.53 -21.09 25.35
C SER A 446 8.34 -20.52 23.93
N LEU A 447 7.09 -20.42 23.46
CA LEU A 447 6.73 -19.81 22.16
C LEU A 447 7.14 -18.33 22.10
N ARG A 448 6.94 -17.58 23.18
CA ARG A 448 7.25 -16.14 23.24
C ARG A 448 8.74 -15.79 23.09
N LYS A 449 9.65 -16.77 23.16
CA LYS A 449 11.09 -16.58 22.91
C LYS A 449 11.43 -16.29 21.44
N SER A 450 10.55 -16.61 20.49
CA SER A 450 10.79 -16.38 19.04
C SER A 450 10.30 -15.03 18.53
N PHE A 451 10.01 -14.07 19.41
CA PHE A 451 9.55 -12.74 19.01
C PHE A 451 10.60 -12.00 18.15
N PRO A 452 10.23 -11.37 17.01
CA PRO A 452 11.18 -10.70 16.14
C PRO A 452 11.85 -9.49 16.81
N SER A 453 13.10 -9.20 16.43
CA SER A 453 13.79 -8.00 16.88
C SER A 453 13.14 -6.73 16.31
N MET A 454 13.26 -5.60 17.01
CA MET A 454 12.69 -4.32 16.55
C MET A 454 13.10 -3.91 15.11
N PRO A 455 14.34 -4.17 14.64
CA PRO A 455 14.71 -3.97 13.23
C PRO A 455 13.89 -4.85 12.25
N ARG A 456 13.61 -6.11 12.58
CA ARG A 456 12.77 -7.00 11.75
C ARG A 456 11.33 -6.53 11.69
N LEU A 457 10.77 -6.06 12.81
CA LEU A 457 9.45 -5.41 12.84
C LEU A 457 9.41 -4.07 12.06
N ALA A 458 10.57 -3.43 11.86
CA ALA A 458 10.75 -2.30 10.95
C ALA A 458 11.23 -2.74 9.54
N GLY A 459 11.09 -4.02 9.18
CA GLY A 459 11.34 -4.57 7.84
C GLY A 459 12.81 -4.65 7.42
N TYR A 460 13.75 -4.42 8.34
CA TYR A 460 15.18 -4.66 8.13
C TYR A 460 15.50 -6.14 8.35
N SER A 461 16.36 -6.69 7.48
CA SER A 461 16.84 -8.08 7.54
C SER A 461 18.13 -8.20 8.33
#